data_AF-A0A9P0YMU5-F1
#
_entry.id   AF-A0A9P0YMU5-F1
#
_cell.length_a   1.000
_cell.length_b   1.000
_cell.length_c   1.000
_cell.angle_alpha   90.00
_cell.angle_beta   90.00
_cell.angle_gamma   90.00
#
_symmetry.space_group_name_H-M   'P 1'
#
loop_
_entity.id
_entity.type
_entity.pdbx_description
1 polymer ?
#
loop_
_entity_poly.entity_id
_entity_poly.type
_entity_poly.pdbx_seq_one_letter_code
_entity_poly.pdbx_strand_id
1 'polypeptide(L)'
;MALSGHAMILQPLRSKPTSHRHRLPLFPILEMRRTEAKGHLPQAFKGKGIKKNKPLNLLVSRAAIGSSGGSDSSLQIIKELYSSINKKDMKSLGALLSQDCFVDDFSFPQPFEGKKEALCFFEELIISMGQNTEFVIEHICGGVDQTAVVNWHLEWKKKQVPFTRGCSYYELSKEGEQLVIKKAQVIIESPVKPGGLALTVFKGINLIFDAFPGATERFLNSPYAIFQILLNIYKIVLEPMIRPVVSWYLKLMRLTAAFLSLTFKVVQLVVKNFNK
;
A
#
# COMPACT_ATOMS: atom_id res chain seq x y z
N MET A 1 -9.49 18.86 -58.56
CA MET A 1 -9.15 17.57 -59.20
C MET A 1 -7.72 17.68 -59.74
N ALA A 2 -6.90 16.64 -59.51
CA ALA A 2 -5.52 16.44 -60.00
C ALA A 2 -4.36 17.24 -59.36
N LEU A 3 -3.73 16.58 -58.38
CA LEU A 3 -2.29 16.29 -58.20
C LEU A 3 -1.24 17.28 -58.75
N SER A 4 -0.38 17.77 -57.84
CA SER A 4 1.03 18.07 -58.14
C SER A 4 1.87 17.79 -56.90
N GLY A 5 2.77 16.81 -57.01
CA GLY A 5 3.76 16.51 -55.99
C GLY A 5 4.98 17.42 -56.14
N HIS A 6 5.61 17.78 -55.02
CA HIS A 6 7.00 18.20 -54.97
C HIS A 6 7.61 17.65 -53.69
N ALA A 7 8.70 16.90 -53.87
CA ALA A 7 9.59 16.45 -52.82
C ALA A 7 10.27 17.66 -52.15
N MET A 8 10.38 17.64 -50.82
CA MET A 8 11.33 18.50 -50.10
C MET A 8 12.24 17.68 -49.21
N ILE A 9 13.51 18.05 -49.34
CA ILE A 9 14.73 17.41 -48.89
C ILE A 9 14.89 17.56 -47.38
N LEU A 10 15.16 16.44 -46.70
CA LEU A 10 15.61 16.41 -45.30
C LEU A 10 17.04 16.98 -45.20
N GLN A 11 17.20 18.11 -44.50
CA GLN A 11 18.50 18.59 -44.03
C GLN A 11 18.69 18.21 -42.56
N PRO A 12 19.84 17.61 -42.16
CA PRO A 12 20.15 17.33 -40.77
C PRO A 12 20.84 18.56 -40.13
N LEU A 13 20.11 19.29 -39.28
CA LEU A 13 20.69 20.34 -38.44
C LEU A 13 21.36 19.72 -37.20
N ARG A 14 22.66 19.47 -37.33
CA ARG A 14 23.60 19.14 -36.26
C ARG A 14 23.89 20.41 -35.44
N SER A 15 23.23 20.57 -34.28
CA SER A 15 23.61 21.59 -33.28
C SER A 15 24.39 20.96 -32.13
N LYS A 16 25.59 21.50 -31.89
CA LYS A 16 26.56 21.13 -30.83
C LYS A 16 25.95 21.34 -29.42
N PRO A 17 26.31 20.52 -28.41
CA PRO A 17 25.91 20.79 -27.03
C PRO A 17 26.83 21.86 -26.42
N THR A 18 26.23 22.96 -25.99
CA THR A 18 26.84 24.02 -25.20
C THR A 18 27.17 23.50 -23.81
N SER A 19 28.46 23.56 -23.45
CA SER A 19 28.98 23.22 -22.13
C SER A 19 28.65 24.34 -21.13
N HIS A 20 27.64 24.14 -20.29
CA HIS A 20 27.47 24.92 -19.06
C HIS A 20 27.90 24.06 -17.86
N ARG A 21 29.10 24.36 -17.40
CA ARG A 21 29.78 23.73 -16.26
C ARG A 21 29.19 24.26 -14.95
N HIS A 22 28.15 23.62 -14.41
CA HIS A 22 27.80 23.79 -12.99
C HIS A 22 28.79 22.99 -12.13
N ARG A 23 29.60 23.69 -11.32
CA ARG A 23 30.43 23.09 -10.28
C ARG A 23 29.53 22.48 -9.21
N LEU A 24 29.56 21.16 -9.08
CA LEU A 24 29.16 20.46 -7.85
C LEU A 24 30.23 20.69 -6.78
N PRO A 25 29.88 20.92 -5.50
CA PRO A 25 30.86 21.01 -4.43
C PRO A 25 31.54 19.66 -4.21
N LEU A 26 32.87 19.70 -4.19
CA LEU A 26 33.77 18.57 -3.97
C LEU A 26 33.71 18.18 -2.49
N PHE A 27 33.12 17.02 -2.17
CA PHE A 27 33.23 16.44 -0.83
C PHE A 27 34.60 15.75 -0.68
N PRO A 28 35.30 15.87 0.47
CA PRO A 28 36.58 15.21 0.66
C PRO A 28 36.42 13.69 0.63
N ILE A 29 37.24 13.03 -0.20
CA ILE A 29 37.39 11.58 -0.21
C ILE A 29 38.06 11.17 1.10
N LEU A 30 37.32 10.50 1.98
CA LEU A 30 37.88 9.77 3.11
C LEU A 30 38.48 8.47 2.58
N GLU A 31 39.81 8.40 2.52
CA GLU A 31 40.57 7.17 2.30
C GLU A 31 40.20 6.14 3.38
N MET A 32 39.52 5.07 2.98
CA MET A 32 39.17 3.97 3.87
C MET A 32 40.33 2.96 3.85
N ARG A 33 41.17 3.01 4.90
CA ARG A 33 42.21 2.00 5.16
C ARG A 33 41.59 0.61 5.17
N ARG A 34 42.03 -0.25 4.25
CA ARG A 34 41.68 -1.67 4.18
C ARG A 34 42.30 -2.38 5.40
N THR A 35 41.48 -2.79 6.36
CA THR A 35 41.83 -3.82 7.33
C THR A 35 41.08 -5.11 6.98
N GLU A 36 41.84 -6.13 6.63
CA GLU A 36 41.34 -7.49 6.43
C GLU A 36 40.86 -8.04 7.78
N ALA A 37 39.59 -8.41 7.87
CA ALA A 37 39.05 -9.16 9.00
C ALA A 37 38.50 -10.50 8.48
N LYS A 38 39.15 -11.58 8.95
CA LYS A 38 38.87 -12.98 8.67
C LYS A 38 37.43 -13.35 9.03
N GLY A 39 36.91 -14.33 8.28
CA GLY A 39 35.52 -14.78 8.35
C GLY A 39 35.05 -15.21 9.74
N HIS A 40 33.82 -14.78 10.06
CA HIS A 40 32.94 -15.46 11.01
C HIS A 40 31.50 -15.28 10.55
N LEU A 41 30.83 -16.41 10.33
CA LEU A 41 29.41 -16.52 10.03
C LEU A 41 28.58 -16.02 11.24
N PRO A 42 27.64 -15.08 11.10
CA PRO A 42 26.74 -14.76 12.21
C PRO A 42 25.62 -15.80 12.31
N GLN A 43 25.51 -16.34 13.51
CA GLN A 43 24.42 -17.18 14.01
C GLN A 43 23.02 -16.57 13.76
N ALA A 44 22.06 -17.48 13.63
CA ALA A 44 20.63 -17.25 13.50
C ALA A 44 20.10 -16.14 14.43
N PHE A 45 19.29 -15.24 13.85
CA PHE A 45 18.53 -14.22 14.57
C PHE A 45 17.52 -14.89 15.51
N LYS A 46 17.90 -15.01 16.78
CA LYS A 46 16.99 -15.40 17.87
C LYS A 46 16.27 -14.14 18.34
N GLY A 47 14.99 -14.02 17.96
CA GLY A 47 14.13 -12.89 18.35
C GLY A 47 14.06 -12.74 19.87
N LYS A 48 14.67 -11.69 20.42
CA LYS A 48 14.44 -11.23 21.79
C LYS A 48 13.29 -10.22 21.77
N GLY A 49 12.29 -10.46 22.62
CA GLY A 49 11.12 -9.60 22.78
C GLY A 49 11.50 -8.15 23.05
N ILE A 50 10.83 -7.24 22.34
CA ILE A 50 10.98 -5.80 22.50
C ILE A 50 10.40 -5.41 23.86
N LYS A 51 11.27 -4.98 24.78
CA LYS A 51 10.87 -4.26 25.99
C LYS A 51 10.16 -2.97 25.55
N LYS A 52 9.03 -2.65 26.21
CA LYS A 52 8.31 -1.38 26.04
C LYS A 52 9.26 -0.21 26.35
N ASN A 53 9.73 0.48 25.32
CA ASN A 53 10.46 1.73 25.49
C ASN A 53 9.46 2.89 25.56
N LYS A 54 9.71 3.81 26.49
CA LYS A 54 8.99 5.08 26.66
C LYS A 54 8.98 5.87 25.32
N PRO A 55 7.93 6.66 25.05
CA PRO A 55 7.84 7.42 23.80
C PRO A 55 9.01 8.41 23.69
N LEU A 56 9.71 8.35 22.57
CA LEU A 56 10.69 9.35 22.18
C LEU A 56 9.92 10.60 21.75
N ASN A 57 9.97 11.66 22.56
CA ASN A 57 9.49 12.98 22.18
C ASN A 57 10.40 13.51 21.06
N LEU A 58 9.98 13.32 19.81
CA LEU A 58 10.62 13.94 18.66
C LEU A 58 10.26 15.43 18.67
N LEU A 59 11.16 16.26 19.23
CA LEU A 59 11.04 17.71 19.15
C LEU A 59 11.34 18.14 17.70
N VAL A 60 10.29 18.21 16.88
CA VAL A 60 10.39 18.80 15.55
C VAL A 60 10.63 20.30 15.74
N SER A 61 11.84 20.76 15.42
CA SER A 61 12.14 22.18 15.36
C SER A 61 11.30 22.80 14.24
N ARG A 62 10.44 23.74 14.62
CA ARG A 62 9.60 24.54 13.73
C ARG A 62 10.49 25.43 12.89
N ALA A 63 10.92 24.94 11.73
CA ALA A 63 11.41 25.81 10.67
C ALA A 63 10.22 26.67 10.23
N ALA A 64 10.27 27.97 10.55
CA ALA A 64 9.27 28.94 10.13
C ALA A 64 9.32 29.09 8.61
N ILE A 65 8.56 28.25 7.90
CA ILE A 65 8.13 28.53 6.54
C ILE A 65 6.83 29.32 6.68
N GLY A 66 6.77 30.45 5.97
CA GLY A 66 5.78 31.51 6.14
C GLY A 66 4.35 31.02 6.29
N SER A 67 3.61 31.73 7.15
CA SER A 67 2.16 31.59 7.31
C SER A 67 1.46 31.76 5.97
N SER A 68 1.14 30.64 5.34
CA SER A 68 0.10 30.52 4.32
C SER A 68 -1.15 30.06 5.06
N GLY A 69 -2.18 30.91 5.13
CA GLY A 69 -3.43 30.64 5.85
C GLY A 69 -4.26 29.44 5.35
N GLY A 70 -3.72 28.60 4.45
CA GLY A 70 -4.39 27.41 3.93
C GLY A 70 -4.18 26.12 4.74
N SER A 71 -3.14 26.02 5.57
CA SER A 71 -2.87 24.77 6.30
C SER A 71 -3.91 24.50 7.39
N ASP A 72 -4.43 25.53 8.06
CA ASP A 72 -5.33 25.36 9.20
C ASP A 72 -6.74 24.91 8.78
N SER A 73 -7.24 25.42 7.64
CA SER A 73 -8.52 25.00 7.07
C SER A 73 -8.49 23.54 6.62
N SER A 74 -7.40 23.08 6.00
CA SER A 74 -7.25 21.67 5.61
C SER A 74 -7.30 20.74 6.81
N LEU A 75 -6.61 21.10 7.90
CA LEU A 75 -6.62 20.33 9.14
C LEU A 75 -8.02 20.25 9.75
N GLN A 76 -8.80 21.32 9.66
CA GLN A 76 -10.17 21.32 10.14
C GLN A 76 -11.07 20.37 9.35
N ILE A 77 -11.03 20.43 8.01
CA ILE A 77 -11.81 19.52 7.14
C ILE A 77 -11.49 18.05 7.45
N ILE A 78 -10.21 17.73 7.66
CA ILE A 78 -9.81 16.36 7.99
C ILE A 78 -10.28 15.95 9.39
N LYS A 79 -10.24 16.82 10.39
CA LYS A 79 -10.86 16.54 11.71
C LYS A 79 -12.36 16.32 11.60
N GLU A 80 -13.04 17.10 10.77
CA GLU A 80 -14.47 16.97 10.50
C GLU A 80 -14.80 15.65 9.80
N LEU A 81 -13.93 15.16 8.90
CA LEU A 81 -14.06 13.84 8.29
C LEU A 81 -14.08 12.75 9.38
N TYR A 82 -13.03 12.66 10.21
CA TYR A 82 -12.98 11.64 11.27
C TYR A 82 -14.12 11.80 12.28
N SER A 83 -14.52 13.03 12.60
CA SER A 83 -15.69 13.28 13.45
C SER A 83 -16.97 12.73 12.83
N SER A 84 -17.16 12.93 11.53
CA SER A 84 -18.33 12.43 10.79
C SER A 84 -18.35 10.91 10.73
N ILE A 85 -17.19 10.27 10.50
CA ILE A 85 -17.04 8.80 10.56
C ILE A 85 -17.45 8.28 11.94
N ASN A 86 -16.86 8.83 13.01
CA ASN A 86 -17.13 8.36 14.38
C ASN A 86 -18.59 8.57 14.80
N LYS A 87 -19.20 9.69 14.37
CA LYS A 87 -20.63 9.99 14.59
C LYS A 87 -21.57 9.23 13.67
N LYS A 88 -21.05 8.50 12.68
CA LYS A 88 -21.82 7.79 11.66
C LYS A 88 -22.69 8.72 10.81
N ASP A 89 -22.22 9.94 10.60
CA ASP A 89 -22.94 10.97 9.85
C ASP A 89 -22.51 10.96 8.38
N MET A 90 -23.17 10.11 7.59
CA MET A 90 -22.94 9.99 6.15
C MET A 90 -23.24 11.28 5.37
N LYS A 91 -24.14 12.12 5.87
CA LYS A 91 -24.52 13.37 5.20
C LYS A 91 -23.40 14.39 5.31
N SER A 92 -22.89 14.61 6.51
CA SER A 92 -21.74 15.49 6.74
C SER A 92 -20.49 14.96 6.05
N LEU A 93 -20.23 13.66 6.15
CA LEU A 93 -19.11 13.02 5.46
C LEU A 93 -19.16 13.23 3.94
N GLY A 94 -20.33 13.03 3.33
CA GLY A 94 -20.51 13.27 1.90
C GLY A 94 -20.34 14.73 1.49
N ALA A 95 -20.66 15.70 2.35
CA ALA A 95 -20.43 17.11 2.05
C ALA A 95 -18.94 17.48 1.99
N LEU A 96 -18.06 16.69 2.62
CA LEU A 96 -16.61 16.92 2.64
C LEU A 96 -15.88 16.33 1.42
N LEU A 97 -16.54 15.43 0.66
CA LEU A 97 -15.93 14.73 -0.47
C LEU A 97 -16.20 15.45 -1.80
N SER A 98 -15.14 15.61 -2.58
CA SER A 98 -15.19 16.05 -3.99
C SER A 98 -16.02 15.09 -4.85
N GLN A 99 -16.59 15.58 -5.95
CA GLN A 99 -17.35 14.73 -6.88
C GLN A 99 -16.46 13.69 -7.58
N ASP A 100 -15.24 14.07 -7.96
CA ASP A 100 -14.20 13.22 -8.57
C ASP A 100 -13.19 12.69 -7.54
N CYS A 101 -13.61 12.54 -6.27
CA CYS A 101 -12.69 12.09 -5.22
C CYS A 101 -12.12 10.69 -5.48
N PHE A 102 -10.91 10.45 -4.99
CA PHE A 102 -10.20 9.18 -5.11
C PHE A 102 -9.81 8.67 -3.72
N VAL A 103 -10.26 7.47 -3.34
CA VAL A 103 -9.93 6.85 -2.06
C VAL A 103 -9.17 5.54 -2.30
N ASP A 104 -7.95 5.46 -1.79
CA ASP A 104 -7.04 4.35 -2.03
C ASP A 104 -6.56 3.79 -0.69
N ASP A 105 -7.27 2.79 -0.20
CA ASP A 105 -6.90 2.04 0.98
C ASP A 105 -6.12 0.79 0.54
N PHE A 106 -4.86 0.71 0.95
CA PHE A 106 -3.95 -0.37 0.54
C PHE A 106 -4.32 -1.76 1.09
N SER A 107 -5.40 -1.84 1.87
CA SER A 107 -6.02 -3.11 2.26
C SER A 107 -6.87 -3.71 1.14
N PHE A 108 -7.23 -2.91 0.12
CA PHE A 108 -8.03 -3.32 -1.03
C PHE A 108 -7.18 -3.38 -2.31
N PRO A 109 -7.52 -4.27 -3.26
CA PRO A 109 -6.75 -4.43 -4.49
C PRO A 109 -6.93 -3.28 -5.49
N GLN A 110 -8.02 -2.51 -5.37
CA GLN A 110 -8.34 -1.38 -6.24
C GLN A 110 -8.83 -0.21 -5.39
N PRO A 111 -8.56 1.02 -5.84
CA PRO A 111 -9.09 2.22 -5.21
C PRO A 111 -10.60 2.36 -5.50
N PHE A 112 -11.26 3.22 -4.73
CA PHE A 112 -12.65 3.64 -4.92
C PHE A 112 -12.65 4.98 -5.67
N GLU A 113 -13.24 4.98 -6.86
CA GLU A 113 -13.20 6.13 -7.78
C GLU A 113 -14.53 6.90 -7.78
N GLY A 114 -14.43 8.20 -7.54
CA GLY A 114 -15.56 9.11 -7.47
C GLY A 114 -16.35 9.01 -6.17
N LYS A 115 -17.17 10.04 -5.94
CA LYS A 115 -17.93 10.22 -4.69
C LYS A 115 -18.85 9.05 -4.35
N LYS A 116 -19.45 8.43 -5.35
CA LYS A 116 -20.40 7.33 -5.15
C LYS A 116 -19.72 6.09 -4.55
N GLU A 117 -18.59 5.67 -5.11
CA GLU A 117 -17.84 4.50 -4.62
C GLU A 117 -17.21 4.79 -3.27
N ALA A 118 -16.65 5.99 -3.09
CA ALA A 118 -16.11 6.43 -1.80
C ALA A 118 -17.18 6.39 -0.69
N LEU A 119 -18.40 6.90 -0.95
CA LEU A 119 -19.48 6.85 0.02
C LEU A 119 -19.92 5.42 0.35
N CYS A 120 -19.98 4.53 -0.64
CA CYS A 120 -20.28 3.11 -0.41
C CYS A 120 -19.23 2.46 0.49
N PHE A 121 -17.94 2.75 0.26
CA PHE A 121 -16.86 2.31 1.14
C PHE A 121 -17.00 2.85 2.56
N PHE A 122 -17.26 4.16 2.73
CA PHE A 122 -17.41 4.75 4.05
C PHE A 122 -18.65 4.24 4.80
N GLU A 123 -19.73 3.94 4.09
CA GLU A 123 -20.92 3.30 4.66
C GLU A 123 -20.60 1.92 5.23
N GLU A 124 -19.96 1.06 4.43
CA GLU A 124 -19.50 -0.27 4.87
C GLU A 124 -18.53 -0.19 6.05
N LEU A 125 -17.62 0.78 6.04
CA LEU A 125 -16.69 1.06 7.15
C LEU A 125 -17.46 1.41 8.43
N ILE A 126 -18.40 2.35 8.35
CA ILE A 126 -19.20 2.82 9.49
C ILE A 126 -20.06 1.68 10.07
N ILE A 127 -20.69 0.88 9.21
CA ILE A 127 -21.45 -0.31 9.61
C ILE A 127 -20.52 -1.30 10.35
N SER A 128 -19.34 -1.56 9.79
CA SER A 128 -18.36 -2.49 10.34
C SER A 128 -17.79 -2.03 11.69
N MET A 129 -17.62 -0.72 11.89
CA MET A 129 -17.15 -0.16 13.16
C MET A 129 -18.16 -0.37 14.30
N GLY A 130 -19.46 -0.41 14.00
CA GLY A 130 -20.52 -0.52 14.99
C GLY A 130 -20.55 0.64 15.99
N GLN A 131 -21.24 0.47 17.12
CA GLN A 131 -21.54 1.60 18.01
C GLN A 131 -20.37 2.03 18.92
N ASN A 132 -19.42 1.13 19.16
CA ASN A 132 -18.43 1.30 20.23
C ASN A 132 -17.01 1.57 19.74
N THR A 133 -16.80 1.55 18.42
CA THR A 133 -15.48 1.74 17.81
C THR A 133 -15.35 3.14 17.24
N GLU A 134 -14.21 3.77 17.44
CA GLU A 134 -13.92 5.12 16.94
C GLU A 134 -12.47 5.25 16.50
N PHE A 135 -12.23 6.11 15.51
CA PHE A 135 -10.90 6.59 15.18
C PHE A 135 -10.46 7.63 16.20
N VAL A 136 -9.25 7.48 16.73
CA VAL A 136 -8.59 8.49 17.55
C VAL A 136 -7.39 9.02 16.78
N ILE A 137 -7.35 10.33 16.58
CA ILE A 137 -6.24 11.02 15.94
C ILE A 137 -5.10 11.15 16.97
N GLU A 138 -3.96 10.52 16.70
CA GLU A 138 -2.75 10.69 17.50
C GLU A 138 -2.02 11.99 17.10
N HIS A 139 -1.81 12.16 15.80
CA HIS A 139 -1.10 13.30 15.23
C HIS A 139 -1.72 13.72 13.91
N ILE A 140 -1.78 15.03 13.67
CA ILE A 140 -2.21 15.59 12.38
C ILE A 140 -1.25 16.70 11.98
N CYS A 141 -0.79 16.65 10.73
CA CYS A 141 0.15 17.62 10.16
C CYS A 141 -0.37 18.12 8.82
N GLY A 142 -0.31 19.43 8.61
CA GLY A 142 -0.63 20.06 7.33
C GLY A 142 0.64 20.13 6.48
N GLY A 143 0.51 19.84 5.20
CA GLY A 143 1.59 19.95 4.23
C GLY A 143 1.46 21.19 3.33
N VAL A 144 2.31 21.24 2.31
CA VAL A 144 2.22 22.22 1.21
C VAL A 144 0.99 21.89 0.35
N ASP A 145 0.41 22.87 -0.34
CA ASP A 145 -0.66 22.68 -1.32
C ASP A 145 -1.93 21.99 -0.80
N GLN A 146 -2.41 22.39 0.39
CA GLN A 146 -3.66 21.88 0.98
C GLN A 146 -3.65 20.36 1.22
N THR A 147 -2.49 19.82 1.57
CA THR A 147 -2.34 18.41 1.95
C THR A 147 -2.36 18.21 3.46
N ALA A 148 -2.72 17.01 3.91
CA ALA A 148 -2.65 16.67 5.32
C ALA A 148 -2.24 15.19 5.52
N VAL A 149 -1.52 14.93 6.60
CA VAL A 149 -1.18 13.58 7.05
C VAL A 149 -1.71 13.39 8.46
N VAL A 150 -2.35 12.25 8.71
CA VAL A 150 -2.97 11.89 9.98
C VAL A 150 -2.47 10.53 10.41
N ASN A 151 -1.92 10.44 11.62
CA ASN A 151 -1.74 9.18 12.32
C ASN A 151 -2.92 8.95 13.25
N TRP A 152 -3.46 7.74 13.24
CA TRP A 152 -4.62 7.37 14.02
C TRP A 152 -4.51 5.93 14.52
N HIS A 153 -5.34 5.60 15.51
CA HIS A 153 -5.64 4.23 15.90
C HIS A 153 -7.13 4.07 16.13
N LEU A 154 -7.60 2.81 16.15
CA LEU A 154 -8.98 2.52 16.57
C LEU A 154 -9.05 2.26 18.07
N GLU A 155 -10.08 2.80 18.71
CA GLU A 155 -10.45 2.46 20.08
C GLU A 155 -11.82 1.79 20.11
N TRP A 156 -11.96 0.78 20.95
CA TRP A 156 -13.24 0.19 21.32
C TRP A 156 -13.55 0.53 22.78
N LYS A 157 -14.64 1.28 23.03
CA LYS A 157 -15.00 1.78 24.38
C LYS A 157 -13.80 2.43 25.09
N LYS A 158 -13.09 3.32 24.41
CA LYS A 158 -11.90 4.04 24.91
C LYS A 158 -10.69 3.15 25.22
N LYS A 159 -10.64 1.95 24.64
CA LYS A 159 -9.51 1.03 24.73
C LYS A 159 -8.94 0.82 23.34
N GLN A 160 -7.66 1.14 23.16
CA GLN A 160 -6.97 0.92 21.88
C GLN A 160 -7.08 -0.55 21.45
N VAL A 161 -7.54 -0.74 20.21
CA VAL A 161 -7.61 -2.05 19.57
C VAL A 161 -6.20 -2.42 19.09
N PRO A 162 -5.71 -3.65 19.35
CA PRO A 162 -4.40 -4.06 18.87
C PRO A 162 -4.33 -4.11 17.34
N PHE A 163 -3.19 -3.71 16.78
CA PHE A 163 -2.89 -3.79 15.35
C PHE A 163 -3.81 -2.98 14.43
N THR A 164 -4.41 -1.90 14.94
CA THR A 164 -5.30 -1.01 14.17
C THR A 164 -4.76 0.41 14.08
N ARG A 165 -3.43 0.58 14.19
CA ARG A 165 -2.81 1.87 13.88
C ARG A 165 -2.85 2.10 12.38
N GLY A 166 -2.99 3.33 11.96
CA GLY A 166 -2.95 3.69 10.55
C GLY A 166 -2.40 5.09 10.33
N CYS A 167 -2.03 5.33 9.08
CA CYS A 167 -1.61 6.61 8.58
C CYS A 167 -2.42 6.91 7.33
N SER A 168 -3.04 8.09 7.29
CA SER A 168 -3.80 8.55 6.14
C SER A 168 -3.21 9.84 5.60
N TYR A 169 -3.05 9.90 4.29
CA TYR A 169 -2.66 11.09 3.54
C TYR A 169 -3.86 11.62 2.78
N TYR A 170 -4.01 12.94 2.76
CA TYR A 170 -5.12 13.63 2.12
C TYR A 170 -4.63 14.75 1.22
N GLU A 171 -5.26 14.88 0.05
CA GLU A 171 -5.17 16.06 -0.81
C GLU A 171 -6.55 16.72 -0.84
N LEU A 172 -6.58 18.02 -0.59
CA LEU A 172 -7.79 18.82 -0.66
C LEU A 172 -7.71 19.76 -1.86
N SER A 173 -8.87 20.11 -2.40
CA SER A 173 -9.00 21.09 -3.45
C SER A 173 -10.20 21.98 -3.22
N LYS A 174 -10.17 23.19 -3.77
CA LYS A 174 -11.34 24.05 -3.79
C LYS A 174 -12.27 23.66 -4.94
N GLU A 175 -13.52 23.37 -4.62
CA GLU A 175 -14.63 23.26 -5.58
C GLU A 175 -15.58 24.43 -5.35
N GLY A 176 -15.48 25.44 -6.22
CA GLY A 176 -16.10 26.74 -5.97
C GLY A 176 -15.53 27.39 -4.71
N GLU A 177 -16.40 27.74 -3.76
CA GLU A 177 -16.00 28.33 -2.47
C GLU A 177 -15.69 27.28 -1.39
N GLN A 178 -15.96 26.00 -1.64
CA GLN A 178 -15.84 24.95 -0.63
C GLN A 178 -14.52 24.19 -0.77
N LEU A 179 -13.82 24.00 0.35
CA LEU A 179 -12.67 23.11 0.43
C LEU A 179 -13.15 21.68 0.65
N VAL A 180 -12.80 20.78 -0.27
CA VAL A 180 -13.24 19.38 -0.26
C VAL A 180 -12.06 18.43 -0.39
N ILE A 181 -12.23 17.19 0.06
CA ILE A 181 -11.24 16.13 -0.02
C ILE A 181 -11.30 15.53 -1.42
N LYS A 182 -10.20 15.70 -2.16
CA LYS A 182 -10.04 15.15 -3.51
C LYS A 182 -9.37 13.78 -3.48
N LYS A 183 -8.44 13.56 -2.55
CA LYS A 183 -7.71 12.31 -2.45
C LYS A 183 -7.60 11.87 -1.00
N ALA A 184 -7.76 10.58 -0.75
CA ALA A 184 -7.41 9.93 0.50
C ALA A 184 -6.61 8.67 0.20
N GLN A 185 -5.42 8.53 0.79
CA GLN A 185 -4.64 7.30 0.74
C GLN A 185 -4.44 6.78 2.16
N VAL A 186 -4.75 5.52 2.40
CA VAL A 186 -4.80 4.94 3.74
C VAL A 186 -3.88 3.73 3.82
N ILE A 187 -2.99 3.76 4.81
CA ILE A 187 -2.08 2.67 5.14
C ILE A 187 -2.40 2.19 6.53
N ILE A 188 -2.76 0.91 6.65
CA ILE A 188 -3.14 0.31 7.92
C ILE A 188 -2.06 -0.67 8.36
N GLU A 189 -1.82 -0.70 9.66
CA GLU A 189 -0.97 -1.68 10.30
C GLU A 189 -1.45 -3.11 9.99
N SER A 190 -0.59 -3.95 9.39
CA SER A 190 -0.96 -5.34 9.15
C SER A 190 -1.10 -6.12 10.47
N PRO A 191 -2.16 -6.93 10.66
CA PRO A 191 -2.30 -7.80 11.82
C PRO A 191 -1.22 -8.90 11.84
N VAL A 192 -0.73 -9.29 10.66
CA VAL A 192 0.43 -10.18 10.52
C VAL A 192 1.68 -9.32 10.46
N LYS A 193 2.75 -9.74 11.16
CA LYS A 193 4.02 -9.00 11.20
C LYS A 193 5.10 -9.73 10.39
N PRO A 194 5.02 -9.73 9.05
CA PRO A 194 5.95 -10.50 8.23
C PRO A 194 7.33 -9.87 8.12
N GLY A 195 7.63 -8.74 8.79
CA GLY A 195 8.84 -7.94 8.58
C GLY A 195 10.14 -8.74 8.52
N GLY A 196 10.36 -9.71 9.42
CA GLY A 196 11.54 -10.58 9.36
C GLY A 196 11.60 -11.48 8.12
N LEU A 197 10.48 -12.08 7.73
CA LEU A 197 10.37 -12.89 6.52
C LEU A 197 10.50 -12.03 5.26
N ALA A 198 9.83 -10.88 5.22
CA ALA A 198 9.91 -9.93 4.11
C ALA A 198 11.35 -9.45 3.88
N LEU A 199 12.09 -9.12 4.94
CA LEU A 199 13.50 -8.76 4.85
C LEU A 199 14.37 -9.93 4.37
N THR A 200 14.07 -11.16 4.77
CA THR A 200 14.78 -12.35 4.32
C THR A 200 14.58 -12.60 2.82
N VAL A 201 13.33 -12.49 2.36
CA VAL A 201 12.99 -12.59 0.92
C VAL A 201 13.66 -11.46 0.13
N PHE A 202 13.57 -10.22 0.62
CA PHE A 202 14.19 -9.06 -0.01
C PHE A 202 15.71 -9.24 -0.13
N LYS A 203 16.37 -9.75 0.91
CA LYS A 203 17.80 -10.11 0.85
C LYS A 203 18.07 -11.18 -0.22
N GLY A 204 17.23 -12.21 -0.32
CA GLY A 204 17.35 -13.22 -1.37
C GLY A 204 17.21 -12.64 -2.78
N ILE A 205 16.24 -11.74 -2.98
CA ILE A 205 16.04 -11.02 -4.26
C ILE A 205 17.29 -10.21 -4.61
N ASN A 206 17.83 -9.44 -3.66
CA ASN A 206 19.05 -8.66 -3.90
C ASN A 206 20.25 -9.54 -4.27
N LEU A 207 20.44 -10.69 -3.61
CA LEU A 207 21.51 -11.62 -3.97
C LEU A 207 21.37 -12.15 -5.40
N ILE A 208 20.14 -12.47 -5.82
CA ILE A 208 19.87 -12.88 -7.21
C ILE A 208 20.13 -11.72 -8.17
N PHE A 209 19.68 -10.52 -7.81
CA PHE A 209 19.85 -9.34 -8.63
C PHE A 209 21.32 -9.00 -8.87
N ASP A 210 22.13 -9.09 -7.81
CA ASP A 210 23.58 -8.87 -7.83
C ASP A 210 24.33 -9.97 -8.58
N ALA A 211 23.85 -11.21 -8.53
CA ALA A 211 24.43 -12.33 -9.28
C ALA A 211 24.18 -12.24 -10.80
N PHE A 212 23.07 -11.59 -11.22
CA PHE A 212 22.66 -11.51 -12.62
C PHE A 212 22.29 -10.06 -13.05
N PRO A 213 23.20 -9.08 -12.93
CA PRO A 213 22.89 -7.66 -13.07
C PRO A 213 22.29 -7.30 -14.44
N GLY A 214 22.80 -7.86 -15.53
CA GLY A 214 22.27 -7.60 -16.87
C GLY A 214 20.85 -8.15 -17.10
N ALA A 215 20.48 -9.26 -16.43
CA ALA A 215 19.11 -9.77 -16.47
C ALA A 215 18.19 -8.91 -15.58
N THR A 216 18.69 -8.49 -14.42
CA THR A 216 18.00 -7.58 -13.50
C THR A 216 17.67 -6.24 -14.14
N GLU A 217 18.63 -5.60 -14.81
CA GLU A 217 18.39 -4.31 -15.49
C GLU A 217 17.29 -4.45 -16.55
N ARG A 218 17.32 -5.52 -17.34
CA ARG A 218 16.26 -5.81 -18.32
C ARG A 218 14.90 -6.01 -17.62
N PHE A 219 14.89 -6.73 -16.49
CA PHE A 219 13.70 -6.96 -15.65
C PHE A 219 13.13 -5.67 -15.08
N LEU A 220 13.96 -4.82 -14.46
CA LEU A 220 13.51 -3.57 -13.86
C LEU A 220 13.01 -2.56 -14.90
N ASN A 221 13.61 -2.54 -16.10
CA ASN A 221 13.16 -1.67 -17.20
C ASN A 221 11.88 -2.15 -17.88
N SER A 222 11.59 -3.45 -17.84
CA SER A 222 10.44 -4.05 -18.52
C SER A 222 9.81 -5.21 -17.74
N PRO A 223 9.34 -4.97 -16.51
CA PRO A 223 8.92 -6.05 -15.60
C PRO A 223 7.77 -6.86 -16.20
N TYR A 224 6.79 -6.20 -16.81
CA TYR A 224 5.65 -6.86 -17.43
C TYR A 224 6.07 -7.81 -18.58
N ALA A 225 6.99 -7.37 -19.45
CA ALA A 225 7.45 -8.19 -20.57
C ALA A 225 8.17 -9.46 -20.09
N ILE A 226 9.02 -9.34 -19.07
CA ILE A 226 9.76 -10.48 -18.53
C ILE A 226 8.87 -11.39 -17.69
N PHE A 227 7.91 -10.83 -16.94
CA PHE A 227 6.87 -11.63 -16.29
C PHE A 227 6.06 -12.45 -17.29
N GLN A 228 5.71 -11.89 -18.46
CA GLN A 228 5.01 -12.64 -19.50
C GLN A 228 5.87 -13.77 -20.09
N ILE A 229 7.16 -13.54 -20.30
CA ILE A 229 8.10 -14.58 -20.75
C ILE A 229 8.20 -15.69 -19.69
N LEU A 230 8.37 -15.33 -18.41
CA LEU A 230 8.41 -16.29 -17.30
C LEU A 230 7.11 -17.08 -17.18
N LEU A 231 5.96 -16.42 -17.31
CA LEU A 231 4.65 -17.08 -17.30
C LEU A 231 4.49 -18.05 -18.47
N ASN A 232 4.98 -17.69 -19.67
CA ASN A 232 4.95 -18.59 -20.81
C ASN A 232 5.86 -19.82 -20.59
N ILE A 233 7.04 -19.65 -20.01
CA ILE A 233 7.91 -20.77 -19.62
C ILE A 233 7.21 -21.64 -18.57
N TYR A 234 6.57 -21.03 -17.56
CA TYR A 234 5.78 -21.76 -16.57
C TYR A 234 4.67 -22.60 -17.22
N LYS A 235 3.91 -22.03 -18.16
CA LYS A 235 2.83 -22.75 -18.87
C LYS A 235 3.36 -23.91 -19.73
N ILE A 236 4.56 -23.77 -20.30
CA ILE A 236 5.14 -24.82 -21.15
C ILE A 236 5.74 -25.94 -20.29
N VAL A 237 6.42 -25.59 -19.20
CA VAL A 237 7.26 -26.54 -18.45
C VAL A 237 6.57 -27.04 -17.19
N LEU A 238 6.07 -26.12 -16.34
CA LEU A 238 5.56 -26.44 -15.01
C LEU A 238 4.09 -26.86 -15.04
N GLU A 239 3.27 -26.22 -15.86
CA GLU A 239 1.85 -26.55 -15.98
C GLU A 239 1.57 -28.02 -16.34
N PRO A 240 2.22 -28.68 -17.32
CA PRO A 240 2.00 -30.10 -17.60
C PRO A 240 2.42 -31.01 -16.45
N MET A 241 3.37 -30.60 -15.60
CA MET A 241 3.78 -31.36 -14.42
C MET A 241 2.82 -31.15 -13.23
N ILE A 242 2.31 -29.94 -13.04
CA ILE A 242 1.43 -29.58 -11.93
C ILE A 242 -0.02 -30.04 -12.19
N ARG A 243 -0.50 -29.97 -13.43
CA ARG A 243 -1.87 -30.38 -13.83
C ARG A 243 -2.28 -31.77 -13.31
N PRO A 244 -1.49 -32.85 -13.46
CA PRO A 244 -1.87 -34.16 -12.95
C PRO A 244 -1.95 -34.19 -11.41
N VAL A 245 -1.04 -33.51 -10.71
CA VAL A 245 -1.03 -33.43 -9.24
C VAL A 245 -2.25 -32.67 -8.73
N VAL A 246 -2.56 -31.52 -9.32
CA VAL A 246 -3.76 -30.73 -8.96
C VAL A 246 -5.04 -31.49 -9.28
N SER A 247 -5.11 -32.17 -10.43
CA SER A 247 -6.25 -33.01 -10.79
C SER A 247 -6.48 -34.14 -9.78
N TRP A 248 -5.40 -34.81 -9.37
CA TRP A 248 -5.44 -35.83 -8.34
C TRP A 248 -5.90 -35.27 -6.98
N TYR A 249 -5.34 -34.13 -6.57
CA TYR A 249 -5.73 -33.44 -5.33
C TYR A 249 -7.21 -33.05 -5.33
N LEU A 250 -7.73 -32.48 -6.42
CA LEU A 250 -9.15 -32.13 -6.54
C LEU A 250 -10.07 -33.36 -6.44
N LYS A 251 -9.66 -34.51 -7.02
CA LYS A 251 -10.38 -35.78 -6.85
C LYS A 251 -10.37 -36.24 -5.39
N LEU A 252 -9.22 -36.16 -4.73
CA LEU A 252 -9.08 -36.48 -3.31
C LEU A 252 -10.00 -35.60 -2.45
N MET A 253 -10.04 -34.29 -2.71
CA MET A 253 -10.89 -33.35 -1.98
C MET A 253 -12.39 -33.62 -2.19
N ARG A 254 -12.81 -34.00 -3.40
CA ARG A 254 -14.20 -34.41 -3.68
C ARG A 254 -14.57 -35.67 -2.90
N LEU A 255 -13.67 -36.63 -2.81
CA LEU A 255 -13.87 -37.85 -2.02
C LEU A 255 -14.00 -37.51 -0.53
N THR A 256 -13.12 -36.66 0.01
CA THR A 256 -13.22 -36.22 1.41
C THR A 256 -14.52 -35.49 1.71
N ALA A 257 -14.99 -34.63 0.79
CA ALA A 257 -16.27 -33.93 0.96
C ALA A 257 -17.47 -34.89 0.94
N ALA A 258 -17.43 -35.92 0.09
CA ALA A 258 -18.45 -36.97 0.06
C ALA A 258 -18.48 -37.78 1.37
N PHE A 259 -17.31 -38.15 1.92
CA PHE A 259 -17.21 -38.77 3.23
C PHE A 259 -17.77 -37.87 4.33
N LEU A 260 -17.42 -36.58 4.34
CA LEU A 260 -17.94 -35.62 5.32
C LEU A 260 -19.47 -35.51 5.23
N SER A 261 -20.01 -35.42 4.01
CA SER A 261 -21.46 -35.38 3.75
C SER A 261 -22.17 -36.64 4.24
N LEU A 262 -21.59 -37.81 4.00
CA LEU A 262 -22.13 -39.09 4.50
C LEU A 262 -22.12 -39.12 6.03
N THR A 263 -21.01 -38.75 6.66
CA THR A 263 -20.93 -38.70 8.14
C THR A 263 -21.96 -37.74 8.73
N PHE A 264 -22.17 -36.57 8.12
CA PHE A 264 -23.20 -35.62 8.54
C PHE A 264 -24.62 -36.22 8.43
N LYS A 265 -24.94 -36.91 7.33
CA LYS A 265 -26.23 -37.60 7.16
C LYS A 265 -26.46 -38.70 8.20
N VAL A 266 -25.42 -39.49 8.51
CA VAL A 266 -25.49 -40.52 9.56
C VAL A 266 -25.74 -39.87 10.93
N VAL A 267 -25.03 -38.80 11.27
CA VAL A 267 -25.27 -38.06 12.53
C VAL A 267 -26.69 -37.53 12.60
N GLN A 268 -27.21 -36.93 11.52
CA GLN A 268 -28.61 -36.47 11.47
C GLN A 268 -29.62 -37.62 11.67
N LEU A 269 -29.36 -38.79 11.09
CA LEU A 269 -30.21 -39.98 11.26
C LEU A 269 -30.20 -40.47 12.71
N VAL A 270 -29.02 -40.54 13.33
CA VAL A 270 -28.84 -40.95 14.73
C VAL A 270 -29.56 -39.98 15.66
N VAL A 271 -29.32 -38.67 15.52
CA VAL A 271 -30.01 -37.63 16.32
C VAL A 271 -31.53 -37.72 16.18
N LYS A 272 -32.03 -37.95 14.97
CA LYS A 272 -33.48 -38.11 14.71
C LYS A 272 -34.08 -39.35 15.38
N ASN A 273 -33.31 -40.44 15.49
CA ASN A 273 -33.75 -41.66 16.16
C ASN A 273 -33.69 -41.56 17.69
N PHE A 274 -32.80 -40.75 18.26
CA PHE A 274 -32.70 -40.52 19.71
C PHE A 274 -33.64 -39.43 20.24
N ASN A 275 -34.11 -38.52 19.38
CA ASN A 275 -35.12 -37.49 19.72
C ASN A 275 -36.58 -37.98 19.50
N LYS A 276 -36.80 -39.29 19.45
CA LYS A 276 -38.10 -39.96 19.35
C LYS A 276 -38.35 -40.76 20.62
#